data_AF-A0ABD5ZRT3-F1
#
_entry.id   AF-A0ABD5ZRT3-F1
#
_cell.length_a   1.000
_cell.length_b   1.000
_cell.length_c   1.000
_cell.angle_alpha   90.00
_cell.angle_beta   90.00
_cell.angle_gamma   90.00
#
_symmetry.space_group_name_H-M   'P 1'
#
loop_
_entity.id
_entity.type
_entity.pdbx_description
1 polymer ?
#
loop_
_entity_poly.entity_id
_entity_poly.type
_entity_poly.pdbx_seq_one_letter_code
_entity_poly.pdbx_strand_id
1 'polypeptide(L)'
;MLVAVVVTVLGLLAVSLVTQLFGYRLAGTISIPVLAVYTLKNAVTLPVSVLSAVIAFVGLSVLKDRTLVYGRDELLAAIAIGAAVPLGILLLFDQFVPGSLRAVLFIGSILPGLAAYNYHQLKPEYRKWDLLVSVLLFCVLFGLGYLLVSPGLRPLLGDLFPPTLYAATADVANWRDAVVASELQPVVLGRPVTVVLFGAAMVASEVVRDRYDVRVGVIAVGLLALYALASVWLLVLYAVVIVVTYAVVHLLHRRTLLYGRVLIGIAGAFALLLALPTVLALPVQRGLSAYFVALVAGINAYNVHVTASRYRRLVPFLQVAAFLPLLAAARLVSRPLPRGIPQELTPVVVVVGALLTLACLAVAERATVRRPSEEAVYRDSVLSGGGDA
;
A
#
# COMPACT_ATOMS: atom_id res chain seq x y z
N MET A 1 -7.89 11.76 11.97
CA MET A 1 -7.38 10.38 11.74
C MET A 1 -8.34 9.32 12.27
N LEU A 2 -8.91 9.49 13.46
CA LEU A 2 -9.79 8.51 14.11
C LEU A 2 -10.92 7.98 13.23
N VAL A 3 -11.73 8.85 12.61
CA VAL A 3 -12.84 8.40 11.75
C VAL A 3 -12.35 7.55 10.59
N ALA A 4 -11.25 7.92 9.94
CA ALA A 4 -10.65 7.10 8.88
C ALA A 4 -10.23 5.73 9.40
N VAL A 5 -9.57 5.68 10.56
CA VAL A 5 -9.20 4.41 11.22
C VAL A 5 -10.43 3.57 11.53
N VAL A 6 -11.48 4.12 12.13
CA VAL A 6 -12.70 3.39 12.48
C VAL A 6 -13.37 2.81 11.24
N VAL A 7 -13.60 3.63 10.21
CA VAL A 7 -14.21 3.19 8.95
C VAL A 7 -13.37 2.07 8.31
N THR A 8 -12.05 2.23 8.25
CA THR A 8 -11.18 1.23 7.64
C THR A 8 -11.08 -0.04 8.47
N VAL A 9 -10.96 0.04 9.80
CA VAL A 9 -10.91 -1.13 10.69
C VAL A 9 -12.18 -1.95 10.56
N LEU A 10 -13.35 -1.31 10.66
CA LEU A 10 -14.64 -1.99 10.48
C LEU A 10 -14.74 -2.62 9.09
N GLY A 11 -14.30 -1.90 8.05
CA GLY A 11 -14.27 -2.44 6.70
C GLY A 11 -13.34 -3.65 6.55
N LEU A 12 -12.12 -3.60 7.07
CA LEU A 12 -11.15 -4.69 7.02
C LEU A 12 -11.67 -5.94 7.76
N LEU A 13 -12.28 -5.75 8.93
CA LEU A 13 -12.89 -6.83 9.70
C LEU A 13 -14.13 -7.41 9.01
N ALA A 14 -14.99 -6.56 8.45
CA ALA A 14 -16.15 -7.00 7.68
C ALA A 14 -15.75 -7.80 6.44
N VAL A 15 -14.76 -7.33 5.66
CA VAL A 15 -14.22 -8.09 4.53
C VAL A 15 -13.64 -9.42 5.01
N SER A 16 -12.86 -9.42 6.10
CA SER A 16 -12.28 -10.64 6.66
C SER A 16 -13.35 -11.66 7.07
N LEU A 17 -14.41 -11.20 7.74
CA LEU A 17 -15.53 -12.03 8.15
C LEU A 17 -16.28 -12.60 6.94
N VAL A 18 -16.64 -11.75 5.99
CA VAL A 18 -17.40 -12.14 4.81
C VAL A 18 -16.58 -13.08 3.91
N THR A 19 -15.28 -12.84 3.75
CA THR A 19 -14.37 -13.76 3.07
C THR A 19 -14.29 -15.10 3.77
N GLN A 20 -14.22 -15.13 5.10
CA GLN A 20 -14.14 -16.38 5.86
C GLN A 20 -15.43 -17.21 5.79
N LEU A 21 -16.60 -16.54 5.86
CA LEU A 21 -17.90 -17.21 5.90
C LEU A 21 -18.44 -17.58 4.52
N PHE A 22 -18.22 -16.73 3.51
CA PHE A 22 -18.85 -16.86 2.19
C PHE A 22 -17.85 -17.03 1.03
N GLY A 23 -16.55 -16.92 1.28
CA GLY A 23 -15.52 -17.07 0.25
C GLY A 23 -15.40 -15.88 -0.72
N TYR A 24 -16.08 -14.76 -0.45
CA TYR A 24 -16.00 -13.55 -1.28
C TYR A 24 -14.61 -12.91 -1.22
N ARG A 25 -14.21 -12.26 -2.33
CA ARG A 25 -12.92 -11.57 -2.47
C ARG A 25 -13.04 -10.06 -2.34
N LEU A 26 -14.22 -9.49 -2.59
CA LEU A 26 -14.59 -8.09 -2.37
C LEU A 26 -13.59 -7.08 -2.93
N ALA A 27 -13.17 -7.25 -4.19
CA ALA A 27 -12.13 -6.44 -4.84
C ALA A 27 -10.75 -6.44 -4.13
N GLY A 28 -10.54 -7.32 -3.15
CA GLY A 28 -9.35 -7.39 -2.29
C GLY A 28 -9.62 -6.82 -0.91
N THR A 29 -8.91 -7.35 0.10
CA THR A 29 -9.16 -7.06 1.53
C THR A 29 -9.19 -5.57 1.88
N ILE A 30 -8.41 -4.77 1.16
CA ILE A 30 -8.08 -3.38 1.52
C ILE A 30 -8.77 -2.37 0.59
N SER A 31 -9.19 -2.81 -0.60
CA SER A 31 -9.65 -1.92 -1.66
C SER A 31 -10.89 -1.14 -1.27
N ILE A 32 -11.94 -1.82 -0.80
CA ILE A 32 -13.22 -1.18 -0.43
C ILE A 32 -13.08 -0.27 0.80
N PRO A 33 -12.46 -0.70 1.92
CA PRO A 33 -12.31 0.17 3.08
C PRO A 33 -11.48 1.43 2.83
N VAL A 34 -10.40 1.32 2.02
CA VAL A 34 -9.59 2.50 1.67
C VAL A 34 -10.32 3.39 0.67
N LEU A 35 -11.02 2.82 -0.31
CA LEU A 35 -11.82 3.58 -1.26
C LEU A 35 -12.88 4.43 -0.55
N ALA A 36 -13.57 3.87 0.46
CA ALA A 36 -14.55 4.63 1.25
C ALA A 36 -13.94 5.88 1.90
N VAL A 37 -12.79 5.74 2.57
CA VAL A 37 -12.05 6.88 3.16
C VAL A 37 -11.59 7.87 2.09
N TYR A 38 -11.17 7.37 0.94
CA TYR A 38 -10.71 8.20 -0.18
C TYR A 38 -11.84 8.99 -0.82
N THR A 39 -13.01 8.40 -1.00
CA THR A 39 -14.20 9.09 -1.51
C THR A 39 -14.70 10.13 -0.51
N LEU A 40 -14.67 9.86 0.79
CA LEU A 40 -14.97 10.87 1.81
C LEU A 40 -13.96 12.01 1.78
N LYS A 41 -12.68 11.70 1.51
CA LYS A 41 -11.63 12.70 1.40
C LYS A 41 -11.79 13.57 0.15
N ASN A 42 -12.04 12.95 -1.00
CA ASN A 42 -12.32 13.61 -2.27
C ASN A 42 -13.30 12.75 -3.06
N ALA A 43 -14.47 13.31 -3.33
CA ALA A 43 -15.59 12.59 -3.93
C ALA A 43 -15.28 12.06 -5.34
N VAL A 44 -14.43 12.76 -6.10
CA VAL A 44 -14.06 12.39 -7.46
C VAL A 44 -13.15 11.16 -7.50
N THR A 45 -12.61 10.75 -6.36
CA THR A 45 -11.86 9.50 -6.27
C THR A 45 -12.71 8.28 -6.66
N LEU A 46 -14.02 8.29 -6.36
CA LEU A 46 -14.90 7.18 -6.68
C LEU A 46 -15.03 6.96 -8.20
N PRO A 47 -15.49 7.94 -9.01
CA PRO A 47 -15.64 7.74 -10.45
C PRO A 47 -14.31 7.41 -11.13
N VAL A 48 -13.21 8.04 -10.71
CA VAL A 48 -11.88 7.71 -11.23
C VAL A 48 -11.50 6.27 -10.92
N SER A 49 -11.70 5.82 -9.68
CA SER A 49 -11.32 4.47 -9.26
C SER A 49 -12.14 3.41 -9.98
N VAL A 50 -13.45 3.66 -10.17
CA VAL A 50 -14.34 2.78 -10.93
C VAL A 50 -13.89 2.70 -12.39
N LEU A 51 -13.68 3.85 -13.05
CA LEU A 51 -13.21 3.89 -14.44
C LEU A 51 -11.86 3.16 -14.60
N SER A 52 -10.92 3.41 -13.68
CA SER A 52 -9.60 2.77 -13.69
C SER A 52 -9.69 1.27 -13.49
N ALA A 53 -10.62 0.79 -12.65
CA ALA A 53 -10.83 -0.64 -12.42
C ALA A 53 -11.46 -1.31 -13.64
N VAL A 54 -12.41 -0.65 -14.30
CA VAL A 54 -13.01 -1.15 -15.55
C VAL A 54 -11.97 -1.23 -16.66
N ILE A 55 -11.18 -0.17 -16.86
CA ILE A 55 -10.11 -0.17 -17.88
C ILE A 55 -9.06 -1.24 -17.58
N ALA A 56 -8.62 -1.36 -16.32
CA ALA A 56 -7.68 -2.42 -15.92
C ALA A 56 -8.26 -3.82 -16.15
N PHE A 57 -9.56 -4.02 -15.86
CA PHE A 57 -10.23 -5.30 -16.09
C PHE A 57 -10.29 -5.65 -17.58
N VAL A 58 -10.69 -4.70 -18.44
CA VAL A 58 -10.72 -4.89 -19.90
C VAL A 58 -9.32 -5.10 -20.46
N GLY A 59 -8.35 -4.28 -20.05
CA GLY A 59 -6.96 -4.38 -20.47
C GLY A 59 -6.33 -5.73 -20.11
N LEU A 60 -6.63 -6.26 -18.92
CA LEU A 60 -6.21 -7.60 -18.53
C LEU A 60 -6.82 -8.69 -19.41
N SER A 61 -8.12 -8.61 -19.73
CA SER A 61 -8.77 -9.57 -20.62
C SER A 61 -8.05 -9.62 -21.97
N VAL A 62 -7.80 -8.46 -22.57
CA VAL A 62 -7.06 -8.36 -23.85
C VAL A 62 -5.65 -8.94 -23.72
N LEU A 63 -4.94 -8.62 -22.63
CA LEU A 63 -3.58 -9.10 -22.41
C LEU A 63 -3.54 -10.63 -22.31
N LYS A 64 -4.49 -11.23 -21.58
CA LYS A 64 -4.56 -12.68 -21.39
C LYS A 64 -4.89 -13.42 -22.67
N ASP A 65 -5.82 -12.88 -23.45
CA ASP A 65 -6.20 -13.44 -24.75
C ASP A 65 -5.03 -13.41 -25.76
N ARG A 66 -4.02 -12.55 -25.52
CA ARG A 66 -2.92 -12.31 -26.46
C ARG A 66 -1.53 -12.78 -26.01
N THR A 67 -1.26 -12.89 -24.71
CA THR A 67 0.13 -13.01 -24.20
C THR A 67 0.35 -14.08 -23.13
N LEU A 68 -0.63 -14.94 -22.84
CA LEU A 68 -0.54 -16.01 -21.82
C LEU A 68 -0.02 -15.52 -20.45
N VAL A 69 -0.29 -14.26 -20.10
CA VAL A 69 0.11 -13.67 -18.82
C VAL A 69 -0.82 -14.16 -17.71
N TYR A 70 -0.28 -14.88 -16.73
CA TYR A 70 -1.04 -15.46 -15.61
C TYR A 70 -0.35 -15.25 -14.26
N GLY A 71 -1.11 -15.35 -13.17
CA GLY A 71 -0.57 -15.39 -11.82
C GLY A 71 0.02 -14.05 -11.38
N ARG A 72 1.35 -14.00 -11.16
CA ARG A 72 2.02 -12.79 -10.65
C ARG A 72 2.10 -11.69 -11.70
N ASP A 73 2.39 -12.06 -12.94
CA ASP A 73 2.52 -11.10 -14.03
C ASP A 73 1.18 -10.46 -14.37
N GLU A 74 0.09 -11.22 -14.21
CA GLU A 74 -1.29 -10.71 -14.30
C GLU A 74 -1.55 -9.64 -13.23
N LEU A 75 -1.11 -9.85 -11.99
CA LEU A 75 -1.27 -8.84 -10.93
C LEU A 75 -0.46 -7.56 -11.23
N LEU A 76 0.77 -7.71 -11.73
CA LEU A 76 1.62 -6.55 -12.06
C LEU A 76 1.06 -5.76 -13.23
N ALA A 77 0.61 -6.45 -14.28
CA ALA A 77 -0.05 -5.83 -15.42
C ALA A 77 -1.33 -5.09 -14.95
N ALA A 78 -2.12 -5.69 -14.08
CA ALA A 78 -3.33 -5.08 -13.54
C ALA A 78 -3.03 -3.78 -12.79
N ILE A 79 -2.02 -3.80 -11.92
CA ILE A 79 -1.57 -2.62 -11.16
C ILE A 79 -1.03 -1.55 -12.11
N ALA A 80 -0.22 -1.92 -13.10
CA ALA A 80 0.34 -0.99 -14.07
C ALA A 80 -0.75 -0.30 -14.91
N ILE A 81 -1.69 -1.07 -15.47
CA ILE A 81 -2.80 -0.53 -16.26
C ILE A 81 -3.74 0.32 -15.37
N GLY A 82 -4.07 -0.17 -14.18
CA GLY A 82 -4.92 0.54 -13.22
C GLY A 82 -4.31 1.85 -12.75
N ALA A 83 -2.98 1.91 -12.61
CA ALA A 83 -2.26 3.14 -12.30
C ALA A 83 -2.11 4.07 -13.51
N ALA A 84 -2.00 3.53 -14.73
CA ALA A 84 -1.82 4.33 -15.94
C ALA A 84 -3.01 5.26 -16.22
N VAL A 85 -4.24 4.88 -15.86
CA VAL A 85 -5.44 5.70 -16.12
C VAL A 85 -5.44 7.02 -15.34
N PRO A 86 -5.32 7.04 -13.99
CA PRO A 86 -5.12 8.26 -13.21
C PRO A 86 -3.99 9.13 -13.74
N LEU A 87 -2.90 8.51 -14.19
CA LEU A 87 -1.71 9.21 -14.70
C LEU A 87 -1.93 9.81 -16.07
N GLY A 88 -2.56 9.09 -16.98
CA GLY A 88 -2.94 9.61 -18.29
C GLY A 88 -3.89 10.79 -18.16
N ILE A 89 -4.91 10.69 -17.29
CA ILE A 89 -5.82 11.82 -17.00
C ILE A 89 -5.04 13.03 -16.50
N LEU A 90 -4.11 12.82 -15.56
CA LEU A 90 -3.30 13.91 -15.02
C LEU A 90 -2.35 14.52 -16.06
N LEU A 91 -1.69 13.72 -16.89
CA LEU A 91 -0.73 14.19 -17.88
C LEU A 91 -1.41 14.90 -19.06
N LEU A 92 -2.56 14.39 -19.51
CA LEU A 92 -3.28 14.91 -20.67
C LEU A 92 -4.16 16.12 -20.33
N PHE A 93 -4.66 16.20 -19.10
CA PHE A 93 -5.62 17.22 -18.68
C PHE A 93 -5.12 18.09 -17.51
N ASP A 94 -3.82 18.15 -17.21
CA ASP A 94 -3.29 18.90 -16.04
C ASP A 94 -3.85 20.32 -15.95
N GLN A 95 -3.99 21.02 -17.08
CA GLN A 95 -4.54 22.38 -17.16
C GLN A 95 -6.05 22.49 -16.86
N PHE A 96 -6.83 21.42 -17.03
CA PHE A 96 -8.29 21.40 -16.83
C PHE A 96 -8.74 20.70 -15.54
N VAL A 97 -7.82 20.02 -14.86
CA VAL A 97 -8.11 19.23 -13.66
C VAL A 97 -7.97 20.12 -12.41
N PRO A 98 -9.07 20.39 -11.66
CA PRO A 98 -8.99 21.16 -10.42
C PRO A 98 -7.99 20.62 -9.40
N GLY A 99 -7.40 21.52 -8.61
CA GLY A 99 -6.34 21.20 -7.63
C GLY A 99 -6.73 20.16 -6.56
N SER A 100 -8.02 19.97 -6.31
CA SER A 100 -8.57 18.97 -5.39
C SER A 100 -8.41 17.52 -5.92
N LEU A 101 -8.68 17.29 -7.21
CA LEU A 101 -8.49 15.99 -7.90
C LEU A 101 -7.06 15.52 -7.80
N ARG A 102 -6.19 16.48 -8.02
CA ARG A 102 -4.76 16.42 -8.09
C ARG A 102 -4.15 15.72 -6.84
N ALA A 103 -4.54 16.01 -5.59
CA ALA A 103 -3.89 15.45 -4.39
C ALA A 103 -4.24 14.00 -4.00
N VAL A 104 -5.38 13.46 -4.47
CA VAL A 104 -5.96 12.21 -3.94
C VAL A 104 -5.68 10.98 -4.82
N LEU A 105 -5.19 11.16 -6.04
CA LEU A 105 -5.06 10.12 -7.06
C LEU A 105 -3.96 9.05 -6.82
N PHE A 106 -2.95 9.29 -5.99
CA PHE A 106 -1.69 8.55 -6.16
C PHE A 106 -1.60 7.21 -5.39
N ILE A 107 -1.89 7.15 -4.09
CA ILE A 107 -1.88 5.86 -3.34
C ILE A 107 -3.11 5.02 -3.70
N GLY A 108 -4.21 5.69 -4.04
CA GLY A 108 -5.43 5.07 -4.54
C GLY A 108 -5.25 4.41 -5.92
N SER A 109 -4.26 4.80 -6.72
CA SER A 109 -4.09 4.31 -8.11
C SER A 109 -3.77 2.81 -8.24
N ILE A 110 -3.23 2.19 -7.19
CA ILE A 110 -2.93 0.75 -7.15
C ILE A 110 -4.20 -0.08 -6.90
N LEU A 111 -5.16 0.49 -6.15
CA LEU A 111 -6.35 -0.24 -5.71
C LEU A 111 -7.28 -0.65 -6.87
N PRO A 112 -7.55 0.19 -7.89
CA PRO A 112 -8.29 -0.21 -9.07
C PRO A 112 -7.69 -1.41 -9.81
N GLY A 113 -6.36 -1.44 -9.96
CA GLY A 113 -5.67 -2.58 -10.58
C GLY A 113 -5.80 -3.85 -9.74
N LEU A 114 -5.64 -3.74 -8.42
CA LEU A 114 -5.86 -4.86 -7.50
C LEU A 114 -7.32 -5.36 -7.54
N ALA A 115 -8.29 -4.46 -7.63
CA ALA A 115 -9.70 -4.78 -7.77
C ALA A 115 -9.96 -5.56 -9.07
N ALA A 116 -9.46 -5.05 -10.20
CA ALA A 116 -9.55 -5.70 -11.50
C ALA A 116 -8.97 -7.11 -11.48
N TYR A 117 -7.76 -7.28 -10.94
CA TYR A 117 -7.13 -8.60 -10.76
C TYR A 117 -8.01 -9.56 -9.94
N ASN A 118 -8.57 -9.09 -8.82
CA ASN A 118 -9.39 -9.93 -7.95
C ASN A 118 -10.71 -10.35 -8.62
N TYR A 119 -11.37 -9.47 -9.36
CA TYR A 119 -12.57 -9.80 -10.14
C TYR A 119 -12.27 -10.73 -11.30
N HIS A 120 -11.12 -10.57 -11.95
CA HIS A 120 -10.71 -11.45 -13.04
C HIS A 120 -10.51 -12.89 -12.57
N GLN A 121 -9.98 -13.05 -11.35
CA GLN A 121 -9.76 -14.33 -10.70
C GLN A 121 -11.01 -14.96 -10.06
N LEU A 122 -12.17 -14.30 -10.11
CA LEU A 122 -13.46 -14.86 -9.70
C LEU A 122 -14.12 -15.57 -10.89
N LYS A 123 -14.76 -16.72 -10.64
CA LYS A 123 -15.59 -17.38 -11.65
C LYS A 123 -16.74 -16.44 -12.06
N PRO A 124 -17.12 -16.38 -13.35
CA PRO A 124 -18.13 -15.45 -13.85
C PRO A 124 -19.45 -15.45 -13.05
N GLU A 125 -19.89 -16.63 -12.61
CA GLU A 125 -21.12 -16.84 -11.85
C GLU A 125 -21.16 -16.08 -10.52
N TYR A 126 -20.02 -15.95 -9.84
CA TYR A 126 -19.94 -15.30 -8.52
C TYR A 126 -19.64 -13.80 -8.59
N ARG A 127 -19.22 -13.28 -9.75
CA ARG A 127 -18.78 -11.87 -9.89
C ARG A 127 -19.89 -10.88 -9.54
N LYS A 128 -21.13 -11.17 -9.94
CA LYS A 128 -22.28 -10.29 -9.68
C LYS A 128 -22.53 -10.13 -8.18
N TRP A 129 -22.54 -11.24 -7.44
CA TRP A 129 -22.77 -11.21 -6.00
C TRP A 129 -21.59 -10.59 -5.24
N ASP A 130 -20.35 -10.91 -5.62
CA ASP A 130 -19.16 -10.28 -5.01
C ASP A 130 -19.16 -8.77 -5.24
N LEU A 131 -19.56 -8.31 -6.43
CA LEU A 131 -19.72 -6.89 -6.75
C LEU A 131 -20.83 -6.23 -5.93
N LEU A 132 -22.01 -6.85 -5.83
CA LEU A 132 -23.13 -6.31 -5.04
C LEU A 132 -22.76 -6.16 -3.57
N VAL A 133 -22.11 -7.17 -2.97
CA VAL A 133 -21.65 -7.11 -1.58
C VAL A 133 -20.55 -6.05 -1.41
N SER A 134 -19.66 -5.90 -2.40
CA SER A 134 -18.64 -4.85 -2.39
C SER A 134 -19.25 -3.45 -2.43
N VAL A 135 -20.27 -3.23 -3.27
CA VAL A 135 -21.01 -1.96 -3.37
C VAL A 135 -21.77 -1.69 -2.08
N LEU A 136 -22.47 -2.68 -1.53
CA LEU A 136 -23.20 -2.55 -0.27
C LEU A 136 -22.24 -2.18 0.88
N LEU A 137 -21.12 -2.90 1.01
CA LEU A 137 -20.11 -2.61 2.01
C LEU A 137 -19.53 -1.20 1.84
N PHE A 138 -19.23 -0.80 0.60
CA PHE A 138 -18.79 0.57 0.30
C PHE A 138 -19.82 1.60 0.77
N CYS A 139 -21.09 1.45 0.42
CA CYS A 139 -22.16 2.37 0.80
C CYS A 139 -22.30 2.48 2.33
N VAL A 140 -22.22 1.36 3.05
CA VAL A 140 -22.28 1.33 4.52
C VAL A 140 -21.07 2.06 5.13
N LEU A 141 -19.86 1.77 4.66
CA LEU A 141 -18.64 2.40 5.18
C LEU A 141 -18.58 3.90 4.85
N PHE A 142 -18.96 4.28 3.63
CA PHE A 142 -19.07 5.66 3.21
C PHE A 142 -20.11 6.41 4.04
N GLY A 143 -21.32 5.84 4.19
CA GLY A 143 -22.39 6.41 5.01
C GLY A 143 -21.97 6.56 6.47
N LEU A 144 -21.32 5.56 7.05
CA LEU A 144 -20.78 5.63 8.40
C LEU A 144 -19.78 6.78 8.55
N GLY A 145 -18.81 6.89 7.64
CA GLY A 145 -17.83 7.97 7.70
C GLY A 145 -18.46 9.35 7.49
N TYR A 146 -19.47 9.46 6.61
CA TYR A 146 -20.23 10.69 6.40
C TYR A 146 -21.01 11.11 7.66
N LEU A 147 -21.63 10.16 8.37
CA LEU A 147 -22.35 10.42 9.62
C LEU A 147 -21.39 10.82 10.76
N LEU A 148 -20.25 10.13 10.87
CA LEU A 148 -19.24 10.40 11.88
C LEU A 148 -18.58 11.78 11.70
N VAL A 149 -18.42 12.26 10.46
CA VAL A 149 -17.99 13.63 10.19
C VAL A 149 -19.18 14.58 10.33
N SER A 150 -19.36 15.07 11.55
CA SER A 150 -20.37 16.08 11.87
C SER A 150 -19.82 17.15 12.81
N PRO A 151 -20.41 18.37 12.81
CA PRO A 151 -20.02 19.44 13.72
C PRO A 151 -20.17 19.04 15.20
N GLY A 152 -21.26 18.35 15.54
CA GLY A 152 -21.52 17.92 16.92
C GLY A 152 -20.50 16.91 17.47
N LEU A 153 -19.94 16.07 16.60
CA LEU A 153 -18.91 15.08 16.98
C LEU A 153 -17.48 15.61 16.85
N ARG A 154 -17.28 16.82 16.33
CA ARG A 154 -15.95 17.42 16.09
C ARG A 154 -15.08 17.47 17.35
N PRO A 155 -15.56 17.94 18.52
CA PRO A 155 -14.71 18.01 19.72
C PRO A 155 -14.21 16.63 20.19
N LEU A 156 -14.98 15.58 19.90
CA LEU A 156 -14.66 14.21 20.32
C LEU A 156 -13.79 13.46 19.29
N LEU A 157 -14.08 13.63 18.00
CA LEU A 157 -13.49 12.81 16.93
C LEU A 157 -12.48 13.54 16.05
N GLY A 158 -12.56 14.87 16.01
CA GLY A 158 -11.81 15.74 15.10
C GLY A 158 -10.54 16.34 15.71
N ASP A 159 -10.61 16.77 16.98
CA ASP A 159 -9.56 17.59 17.59
C ASP A 159 -8.45 16.79 18.27
N LEU A 160 -8.73 15.56 18.73
CA LEU A 160 -7.77 14.72 19.48
C LEU A 160 -6.63 14.17 18.62
N PHE A 161 -6.86 13.94 17.32
CA PHE A 161 -5.90 13.29 16.44
C PHE A 161 -5.60 14.16 15.23
N PRO A 162 -4.41 14.02 14.62
CA PRO A 162 -4.08 14.75 13.39
C PRO A 162 -5.21 14.67 12.35
N PRO A 163 -5.68 15.82 11.83
CA PRO A 163 -6.89 15.86 11.04
C PRO A 163 -6.70 15.12 9.71
N THR A 164 -7.77 14.48 9.25
CA THR A 164 -7.75 13.65 8.02
C THR A 164 -9.02 13.86 7.23
N LEU A 165 -10.14 13.34 7.74
CA LEU A 165 -11.49 13.56 7.21
C LEU A 165 -12.15 14.81 7.77
N TYR A 166 -11.61 15.36 8.87
CA TYR A 166 -11.97 16.67 9.44
C TYR A 166 -11.09 17.82 8.92
N ALA A 167 -10.09 17.54 8.09
CA ALA A 167 -9.19 18.57 7.56
C ALA A 167 -9.90 19.44 6.51
N ALA A 168 -9.50 20.70 6.36
CA ALA A 168 -10.02 21.62 5.33
C ALA A 168 -9.89 21.09 3.89
N THR A 169 -8.95 20.16 3.66
CA THR A 169 -8.75 19.49 2.37
C THR A 169 -9.68 18.30 2.14
N ALA A 170 -10.62 18.00 3.05
CA ALA A 170 -11.58 16.91 2.90
C ALA A 170 -12.93 17.44 2.43
N ASP A 171 -13.45 16.93 1.32
CA ASP A 171 -14.75 17.34 0.77
C ASP A 171 -15.86 17.14 1.81
N VAL A 172 -15.88 15.98 2.49
CA VAL A 172 -16.89 15.68 3.51
C VAL A 172 -16.89 16.70 4.66
N ALA A 173 -15.73 17.20 5.10
CA ALA A 173 -15.67 18.19 6.17
C ALA A 173 -16.25 19.53 5.73
N ASN A 174 -15.99 19.95 4.49
CA ASN A 174 -16.52 21.19 3.93
C ASN A 174 -18.04 21.09 3.72
N TRP A 175 -18.53 19.99 3.16
CA TRP A 175 -19.96 19.77 2.95
C TRP A 175 -20.78 19.72 4.23
N ARG A 176 -20.15 19.26 5.32
CA ARG A 176 -20.78 19.10 6.64
C ARG A 176 -20.52 20.27 7.59
N ASP A 177 -19.80 21.30 7.12
CA ASP A 177 -19.32 22.43 7.95
C ASP A 177 -18.64 21.97 9.25
N ALA A 178 -17.84 20.91 9.14
CA ALA A 178 -17.22 20.24 10.26
C ALA A 178 -15.70 20.49 10.32
N VAL A 179 -15.16 21.40 9.52
CA VAL A 179 -13.70 21.58 9.34
C VAL A 179 -12.99 21.93 10.65
N VAL A 180 -11.92 21.18 10.95
CA VAL A 180 -10.97 21.48 12.03
C VAL A 180 -9.86 22.35 11.47
N ALA A 181 -9.70 23.55 12.03
CA ALA A 181 -8.63 24.45 11.70
C ALA A 181 -7.27 23.79 11.98
N SER A 182 -6.46 23.65 10.94
CA SER A 182 -5.13 23.07 11.04
C SER A 182 -4.25 23.61 9.92
N GLU A 183 -2.94 23.69 10.19
CA GLU A 183 -1.97 24.12 9.18
C GLU A 183 -1.93 23.12 8.02
N LEU A 184 -2.11 23.64 6.81
CA LEU A 184 -2.03 22.83 5.60
C LEU A 184 -0.58 22.40 5.36
N GLN A 185 -0.37 21.10 5.42
CA GLN A 185 0.96 20.51 5.26
C GLN A 185 1.34 20.50 3.78
N PRO A 186 2.53 21.03 3.41
CA PRO A 186 2.95 21.14 2.02
C PRO A 186 3.12 19.78 1.34
N VAL A 187 2.98 19.76 0.02
CA VAL A 187 3.23 18.57 -0.80
C VAL A 187 4.74 18.27 -0.78
N VAL A 188 5.12 17.02 -0.48
CA VAL A 188 6.54 16.61 -0.32
C VAL A 188 7.23 16.43 -1.67
N LEU A 189 6.55 15.78 -2.59
CA LEU A 189 7.06 15.44 -3.91
C LEU A 189 6.01 15.79 -4.96
N GLY A 190 6.49 16.42 -6.05
CA GLY A 190 5.68 16.62 -7.24
C GLY A 190 5.23 15.28 -7.80
N ARG A 191 4.01 15.21 -8.32
CA ARG A 191 3.39 13.93 -8.72
C ARG A 191 4.13 13.15 -9.78
N PRO A 192 4.68 13.76 -10.86
CA PRO A 192 5.45 13.00 -11.84
C PRO A 192 6.65 12.29 -11.19
N VAL A 193 7.28 12.95 -10.22
CA VAL A 193 8.39 12.37 -9.46
C VAL A 193 7.89 11.23 -8.57
N THR A 194 6.75 11.41 -7.90
CA THR A 194 6.11 10.34 -7.13
C THR A 194 5.77 9.13 -8.02
N VAL A 195 5.26 9.34 -9.23
CA VAL A 195 5.02 8.28 -10.23
C VAL A 195 6.28 7.48 -10.50
N VAL A 196 7.34 8.18 -10.90
CA VAL A 196 8.61 7.56 -11.28
C VAL A 196 9.22 6.83 -10.09
N LEU A 197 9.19 7.43 -8.89
CA LEU A 197 9.70 6.82 -7.68
C LEU A 197 8.98 5.51 -7.34
N PHE A 198 7.65 5.47 -7.49
CA PHE A 198 6.88 4.26 -7.21
C PHE A 198 7.00 3.22 -8.32
N GLY A 199 7.10 3.64 -9.57
CA GLY A 199 7.44 2.75 -10.68
C GLY A 199 8.78 2.07 -10.42
N ALA A 200 9.80 2.85 -10.03
CA ALA A 200 11.11 2.33 -9.62
C ALA A 200 11.00 1.40 -8.40
N ALA A 201 10.19 1.73 -7.40
CA ALA A 201 9.95 0.87 -6.26
C ALA A 201 9.25 -0.46 -6.63
N MET A 202 8.32 -0.45 -7.60
CA MET A 202 7.70 -1.67 -8.11
C MET A 202 8.70 -2.54 -8.87
N VAL A 203 9.52 -1.95 -9.74
CA VAL A 203 10.58 -2.68 -10.45
C VAL A 203 11.57 -3.28 -9.46
N ALA A 204 12.04 -2.50 -8.49
CA ALA A 204 12.90 -3.00 -7.41
C ALA A 204 12.23 -4.13 -6.61
N SER A 205 10.91 -4.05 -6.38
CA SER A 205 10.14 -5.13 -5.75
C SER A 205 10.25 -6.44 -6.50
N GLU A 206 10.13 -6.38 -7.82
CA GLU A 206 10.11 -7.58 -8.64
C GLU A 206 11.51 -8.15 -8.80
N VAL A 207 12.54 -7.31 -8.96
CA VAL A 207 13.95 -7.77 -8.95
C VAL A 207 14.29 -8.48 -7.65
N VAL A 208 13.91 -7.89 -6.50
CA VAL A 208 14.18 -8.51 -5.19
C VAL A 208 13.36 -9.80 -5.01
N ARG A 209 12.11 -9.83 -5.46
CA ARG A 209 11.28 -11.04 -5.38
C ARG A 209 11.85 -12.14 -6.27
N ASP A 210 12.21 -11.85 -7.50
CA ASP A 210 12.71 -12.83 -8.47
C ASP A 210 14.05 -13.42 -7.99
N ARG A 211 14.94 -12.57 -7.47
CA ARG A 211 16.24 -12.98 -6.96
C ARG A 211 16.17 -13.77 -5.65
N TYR A 212 15.36 -13.32 -4.69
CA TYR A 212 15.41 -13.81 -3.31
C TYR A 212 14.17 -14.63 -2.89
N ASP A 213 13.13 -14.68 -3.72
CA ASP A 213 11.83 -15.29 -3.43
C ASP A 213 11.14 -14.72 -2.16
N VAL A 214 11.42 -13.44 -1.87
CA VAL A 214 10.91 -12.73 -0.68
C VAL A 214 9.89 -11.68 -1.05
N ARG A 215 8.77 -11.66 -0.30
CA ARG A 215 7.74 -10.61 -0.40
C ARG A 215 8.10 -9.43 0.49
N VAL A 216 8.97 -8.55 -0.01
CA VAL A 216 9.50 -7.40 0.74
C VAL A 216 8.48 -6.26 0.89
N GLY A 217 7.45 -6.27 0.03
CA GLY A 217 6.40 -5.25 -0.01
C GLY A 217 6.96 -3.90 -0.44
N VAL A 218 7.74 -3.83 -1.52
CA VAL A 218 8.58 -2.66 -1.84
C VAL A 218 7.78 -1.41 -2.24
N ILE A 219 6.50 -1.55 -2.61
CA ILE A 219 5.58 -0.39 -2.70
C ILE A 219 5.53 0.35 -1.35
N ALA A 220 5.54 -0.38 -0.22
CA ALA A 220 5.67 0.19 1.11
C ALA A 220 6.96 0.97 1.28
N VAL A 221 8.05 0.45 0.71
CA VAL A 221 9.39 1.04 0.82
C VAL A 221 9.47 2.35 0.03
N GLY A 222 8.86 2.41 -1.16
CA GLY A 222 8.70 3.66 -1.91
C GLY A 222 7.87 4.69 -1.15
N LEU A 223 6.76 4.27 -0.54
CA LEU A 223 5.95 5.12 0.34
C LEU A 223 6.74 5.64 1.54
N LEU A 224 7.51 4.76 2.19
CA LEU A 224 8.34 5.10 3.33
C LEU A 224 9.43 6.08 2.96
N ALA A 225 10.04 5.95 1.78
CA ALA A 225 11.03 6.91 1.29
C ALA A 225 10.40 8.31 1.15
N LEU A 226 9.19 8.40 0.58
CA LEU A 226 8.44 9.66 0.51
C LEU A 226 8.05 10.19 1.89
N TYR A 227 7.64 9.32 2.82
CA TYR A 227 7.25 9.74 4.17
C TYR A 227 8.46 10.08 5.07
N ALA A 228 9.63 9.51 4.81
CA ALA A 228 10.88 9.88 5.46
C ALA A 228 11.21 11.35 5.21
N LEU A 229 11.00 11.83 3.97
CA LEU A 229 11.17 13.24 3.61
C LEU A 229 10.12 14.16 4.25
N ALA A 230 8.99 13.61 4.70
CA ALA A 230 7.98 14.37 5.42
C ALA A 230 8.27 14.48 6.93
N SER A 231 8.59 13.35 7.56
CA SER A 231 8.81 13.28 9.00
C SER A 231 9.51 11.97 9.38
N VAL A 232 10.62 12.04 10.11
CA VAL A 232 11.30 10.88 10.70
C VAL A 232 10.38 10.06 11.60
N TRP A 233 9.42 10.71 12.25
CA TRP A 233 8.47 10.07 13.16
C TRP A 233 7.51 9.11 12.44
N LEU A 234 7.31 9.28 11.13
CA LEU A 234 6.56 8.32 10.33
C LEU A 234 7.35 7.01 10.13
N LEU A 235 8.69 7.07 10.08
CA LEU A 235 9.53 5.86 10.06
C LEU A 235 9.52 5.16 11.43
N VAL A 236 9.58 5.93 12.51
CA VAL A 236 9.47 5.40 13.88
C VAL A 236 8.10 4.73 14.06
N LEU A 237 7.02 5.40 13.64
CA LEU A 237 5.66 4.83 13.64
C LEU A 237 5.62 3.51 12.85
N TYR A 238 6.19 3.48 11.64
CA TYR A 238 6.26 2.26 10.84
C TYR A 238 6.96 1.13 11.59
N ALA A 239 8.15 1.39 12.14
CA ALA A 239 8.98 0.40 12.82
C ALA A 239 8.30 -0.16 14.07
N VAL A 240 7.66 0.68 14.88
CA VAL A 240 6.90 0.24 16.06
C VAL A 240 5.69 -0.60 15.62
N VAL A 241 4.90 -0.09 14.69
CA VAL A 241 3.65 -0.73 14.27
C VAL A 241 3.90 -2.08 13.61
N ILE A 242 4.92 -2.21 12.74
CA ILE A 242 5.22 -3.47 12.05
C ILE A 242 5.69 -4.55 13.04
N VAL A 243 6.54 -4.20 14.02
CA VAL A 243 7.06 -5.17 15.00
C VAL A 243 5.94 -5.71 15.88
N VAL A 244 5.12 -4.82 16.44
CA VAL A 244 4.02 -5.23 17.34
C VAL A 244 2.95 -5.98 16.55
N THR A 245 2.58 -5.49 15.37
CA THR A 245 1.60 -6.18 14.51
C THR A 245 2.10 -7.55 14.07
N TYR A 246 3.39 -7.70 13.76
CA TYR A 246 3.97 -9.01 13.42
C TYR A 246 3.83 -10.00 14.57
N ALA A 247 4.12 -9.59 15.81
CA ALA A 247 3.97 -10.44 16.98
C ALA A 247 2.51 -10.89 17.17
N VAL A 248 1.55 -9.97 17.00
CA VAL A 248 0.12 -10.28 17.10
C VAL A 248 -0.35 -11.20 15.99
N VAL A 249 0.02 -10.93 14.73
CA VAL A 249 -0.30 -11.78 13.58
C VAL A 249 0.24 -13.20 13.79
N HIS A 250 1.48 -13.31 14.26
CA HIS A 250 2.12 -14.60 14.52
C HIS A 250 1.43 -15.37 15.65
N LEU A 251 1.03 -14.67 16.73
CA LEU A 251 0.27 -15.26 17.83
C LEU A 251 -1.11 -15.72 17.38
N LEU A 252 -1.86 -14.86 16.67
CA LEU A 252 -3.19 -15.16 16.17
C LEU A 252 -3.18 -16.34 15.22
N HIS A 253 -2.26 -16.35 14.24
CA HIS A 253 -2.11 -17.48 13.33
C HIS A 253 -1.83 -18.78 14.10
N ARG A 254 -0.90 -18.77 15.05
CA ARG A 254 -0.60 -19.96 15.86
C ARG A 254 -1.79 -20.47 16.68
N ARG A 255 -2.68 -19.58 17.13
CA ARG A 255 -3.82 -19.93 17.99
C ARG A 255 -5.09 -20.30 17.21
N THR A 256 -5.29 -19.70 16.04
CA THR A 256 -6.55 -19.79 15.29
C THR A 256 -6.39 -20.46 13.93
N LEU A 257 -5.16 -20.64 13.46
CA LEU A 257 -4.82 -21.09 12.11
C LEU A 257 -5.40 -20.22 10.98
N LEU A 258 -5.89 -19.02 11.31
CA LEU A 258 -6.32 -18.04 10.32
C LEU A 258 -5.15 -17.69 9.40
N TYR A 259 -5.44 -17.61 8.10
CA TYR A 259 -4.43 -17.42 7.07
C TYR A 259 -4.99 -16.60 5.90
N GLY A 260 -4.13 -16.25 4.96
CA GLY A 260 -4.53 -15.61 3.72
C GLY A 260 -5.13 -14.21 3.95
N ARG A 261 -6.21 -13.92 3.22
CA ARG A 261 -6.86 -12.60 3.17
C ARG A 261 -7.45 -12.16 4.51
N VAL A 262 -7.90 -13.11 5.32
CA VAL A 262 -8.46 -12.85 6.65
C VAL A 262 -7.37 -12.32 7.58
N LEU A 263 -6.21 -12.98 7.58
CA LEU A 263 -5.07 -12.56 8.40
C LEU A 263 -4.50 -11.21 7.94
N ILE A 264 -4.51 -10.90 6.63
CA ILE A 264 -4.16 -9.57 6.10
C ILE A 264 -5.09 -8.49 6.68
N GLY A 265 -6.40 -8.74 6.68
CA GLY A 265 -7.38 -7.78 7.15
C GLY A 265 -7.26 -7.52 8.65
N ILE A 266 -7.06 -8.59 9.44
CA ILE A 266 -6.80 -8.48 10.88
C ILE A 266 -5.49 -7.73 11.15
N ALA A 267 -4.41 -8.02 10.39
CA ALA A 267 -3.14 -7.33 10.54
C ALA A 267 -3.28 -5.82 10.26
N GLY A 268 -3.97 -5.46 9.16
CA GLY A 268 -4.23 -4.05 8.83
C GLY A 268 -5.10 -3.35 9.87
N ALA A 269 -6.16 -4.02 10.36
CA ALA A 269 -7.04 -3.49 11.39
C ALA A 269 -6.28 -3.23 12.70
N PHE A 270 -5.51 -4.21 13.17
CA PHE A 270 -4.71 -4.07 14.38
C PHE A 270 -3.65 -2.96 14.25
N ALA A 271 -2.95 -2.90 13.11
CA ALA A 271 -1.96 -1.87 12.86
C ALA A 271 -2.55 -0.44 12.89
N LEU A 272 -3.75 -0.25 12.32
CA LEU A 272 -4.45 1.03 12.36
C LEU A 272 -4.91 1.41 13.77
N LEU A 273 -5.40 0.45 14.55
CA LEU A 273 -5.77 0.67 15.96
C LEU A 273 -4.54 1.04 16.79
N LEU A 274 -3.42 0.35 16.60
CA LEU A 274 -2.15 0.62 17.28
C LEU A 274 -1.57 2.00 16.90
N ALA A 275 -1.83 2.49 15.69
CA ALA A 275 -1.36 3.79 15.24
C ALA A 275 -2.00 4.95 16.01
N LEU A 276 -3.23 4.80 16.53
CA LEU A 276 -3.90 5.86 17.30
C LEU A 276 -3.10 6.27 18.55
N PRO A 277 -2.82 5.38 19.52
CA PRO A 277 -2.01 5.77 20.69
C PRO A 277 -0.57 6.15 20.29
N THR A 278 -0.02 5.53 19.25
CA THR A 278 1.36 5.81 18.80
C THR A 278 1.49 7.23 18.23
N VAL A 279 0.48 7.71 17.50
CA VAL A 279 0.46 9.08 16.96
C VAL A 279 0.23 10.14 18.03
N LEU A 280 -0.39 9.79 19.15
CA LEU A 280 -0.48 10.69 20.31
C LEU A 280 0.86 10.78 21.05
N ALA A 281 1.63 9.70 21.08
CA ALA A 281 2.94 9.65 21.72
C ALA A 281 4.07 10.25 20.87
N LEU A 282 3.90 10.32 19.55
CA LEU A 282 4.91 10.82 18.61
C LEU A 282 4.47 12.17 18.01
N PRO A 283 5.39 13.09 17.68
CA PRO A 283 5.05 14.41 17.12
C PRO A 283 4.71 14.32 15.60
N VAL A 284 3.67 13.54 15.27
CA VAL A 284 3.18 13.31 13.92
C VAL A 284 2.01 14.24 13.62
N GLN A 285 2.18 15.13 12.64
CA GLN A 285 1.16 16.13 12.28
C GLN A 285 0.30 15.72 11.07
N ARG A 286 0.74 14.72 10.28
CA ARG A 286 0.12 14.35 9.01
C ARG A 286 -0.78 13.12 9.18
N GLY A 287 -2.05 13.34 9.52
CA GLY A 287 -2.98 12.25 9.84
C GLY A 287 -3.17 11.23 8.70
N LEU A 288 -3.27 11.68 7.45
CA LEU A 288 -3.40 10.75 6.30
C LEU A 288 -2.13 9.93 6.08
N SER A 289 -0.95 10.53 6.23
CA SER A 289 0.33 9.83 6.11
C SER A 289 0.49 8.78 7.21
N ALA A 290 0.15 9.13 8.46
CA ALA A 290 0.19 8.20 9.58
C ALA A 290 -0.76 7.01 9.38
N TYR A 291 -1.98 7.28 8.93
CA TYR A 291 -2.96 6.25 8.55
C TYR A 291 -2.38 5.26 7.51
N PHE A 292 -1.74 5.77 6.44
CA PHE A 292 -1.14 4.90 5.42
C PHE A 292 0.06 4.12 5.90
N VAL A 293 0.96 4.78 6.63
CA VAL A 293 2.12 4.13 7.23
C VAL A 293 1.69 2.95 8.08
N ALA A 294 0.66 3.13 8.91
CA ALA A 294 0.10 2.07 9.74
C ALA A 294 -0.53 0.94 8.93
N LEU A 295 -1.38 1.27 7.95
CA LEU A 295 -1.99 0.26 7.07
C LEU A 295 -0.93 -0.59 6.36
N VAL A 296 0.08 0.08 5.80
CA VAL A 296 1.20 -0.55 5.09
C VAL A 296 2.08 -1.38 6.04
N ALA A 297 2.31 -0.90 7.27
CA ALA A 297 3.01 -1.67 8.30
C ALA A 297 2.27 -2.97 8.63
N GLY A 298 0.93 -2.95 8.73
CA GLY A 298 0.12 -4.14 8.95
C GLY A 298 0.20 -5.14 7.79
N ILE A 299 0.12 -4.66 6.54
CA ILE A 299 0.29 -5.51 5.35
C ILE A 299 1.70 -6.13 5.32
N ASN A 300 2.73 -5.36 5.63
CA ASN A 300 4.10 -5.87 5.64
C ASN A 300 4.38 -6.81 6.81
N ALA A 301 3.77 -6.59 7.98
CA ALA A 301 3.82 -7.55 9.08
C ALA A 301 3.26 -8.92 8.64
N TYR A 302 2.12 -8.91 7.93
CA TYR A 302 1.61 -10.14 7.31
C TYR A 302 2.60 -10.71 6.28
N ASN A 303 3.13 -9.90 5.35
CA ASN A 303 4.06 -10.40 4.32
C ASN A 303 5.32 -11.05 4.93
N VAL A 304 5.87 -10.47 5.99
CA VAL A 304 6.98 -11.05 6.77
C VAL A 304 6.56 -12.38 7.39
N HIS A 305 5.34 -12.45 7.95
CA HIS A 305 4.80 -13.68 8.53
C HIS A 305 4.65 -14.80 7.50
N VAL A 306 4.15 -14.50 6.29
CA VAL A 306 3.94 -15.54 5.26
C VAL A 306 5.22 -15.96 4.56
N THR A 307 6.26 -15.12 4.57
CA THR A 307 7.57 -15.47 4.01
C THR A 307 8.11 -16.72 4.71
N ALA A 308 8.77 -17.63 3.98
CA ALA A 308 9.29 -18.86 4.56
C ALA A 308 10.28 -18.55 5.71
N SER A 309 10.23 -19.32 6.79
CA SER A 309 10.96 -19.05 8.05
C SER A 309 12.45 -18.72 7.86
N ARG A 310 13.11 -19.43 6.94
CA ARG A 310 14.52 -19.21 6.57
C ARG A 310 14.75 -17.82 5.97
N TYR A 311 13.86 -17.36 5.10
CA TYR A 311 13.99 -16.10 4.38
C TYR A 311 13.37 -14.90 5.13
N ARG A 312 12.57 -15.11 6.18
CA ARG A 312 12.00 -14.01 7.00
C ARG A 312 13.07 -13.06 7.54
N ARG A 313 14.23 -13.60 7.91
CA ARG A 313 15.36 -12.82 8.43
C ARG A 313 15.95 -11.87 7.38
N LEU A 314 15.75 -12.14 6.10
CA LEU A 314 16.25 -11.31 4.99
C LEU A 314 15.38 -10.08 4.74
N VAL A 315 14.09 -10.13 5.12
CA VAL A 315 13.13 -9.05 4.85
C VAL A 315 13.64 -7.68 5.33
N PRO A 316 14.08 -7.47 6.60
CA PRO A 316 14.55 -6.16 7.03
C PRO A 316 15.77 -5.68 6.23
N PHE A 317 16.73 -6.55 5.91
CA PHE A 317 17.90 -6.18 5.11
C PHE A 317 17.51 -5.77 3.69
N LEU A 318 16.63 -6.54 3.04
CA LEU A 318 16.14 -6.23 1.71
C LEU A 318 15.27 -4.97 1.68
N GLN A 319 14.50 -4.71 2.75
CA GLN A 319 13.76 -3.44 2.90
C GLN A 319 14.71 -2.25 3.00
N VAL A 320 15.76 -2.33 3.81
CA VAL A 320 16.78 -1.27 3.93
C VAL A 320 17.52 -1.07 2.60
N ALA A 321 17.93 -2.16 1.95
CA ALA A 321 18.63 -2.11 0.67
C ALA A 321 17.77 -1.51 -0.46
N ALA A 322 16.45 -1.68 -0.44
CA ALA A 322 15.56 -1.00 -1.37
C ALA A 322 15.23 0.44 -0.93
N PHE A 323 15.13 0.68 0.38
CA PHE A 323 14.74 1.97 0.95
C PHE A 323 15.77 3.06 0.72
N LEU A 324 17.05 2.79 1.02
CA LEU A 324 18.10 3.81 1.00
C LEU A 324 18.32 4.40 -0.41
N PRO A 325 18.41 3.61 -1.51
CA PRO A 325 18.51 4.15 -2.85
C PRO A 325 17.27 4.96 -3.26
N LEU A 326 16.07 4.49 -2.92
CA LEU A 326 14.82 5.21 -3.21
C LEU A 326 14.75 6.53 -2.42
N LEU A 327 15.19 6.54 -1.17
CA LEU A 327 15.26 7.74 -0.34
C LEU A 327 16.26 8.75 -0.91
N ALA A 328 17.46 8.30 -1.30
CA ALA A 328 18.45 9.15 -1.93
C ALA A 328 17.92 9.74 -3.25
N ALA A 329 17.32 8.90 -4.11
CA ALA A 329 16.71 9.33 -5.35
C ALA A 329 15.60 10.37 -5.12
N ALA A 330 14.68 10.11 -4.17
CA ALA A 330 13.62 11.03 -3.80
C ALA A 330 14.17 12.36 -3.26
N ARG A 331 15.25 12.31 -2.48
CA ARG A 331 15.89 13.50 -1.91
C ARG A 331 16.66 14.33 -2.94
N LEU A 332 17.20 13.73 -4.01
CA LEU A 332 17.89 14.47 -5.09
C LEU A 332 16.94 15.40 -5.84
N VAL A 333 15.66 15.04 -5.92
CA VAL A 333 14.63 15.72 -6.71
C VAL A 333 13.64 16.53 -5.86
N SER A 334 13.72 16.45 -4.53
CA SER A 334 12.80 17.14 -3.63
C SER A 334 13.47 17.63 -2.36
N ARG A 335 12.90 18.70 -1.79
CA ARG A 335 13.35 19.23 -0.49
C ARG A 335 12.55 18.55 0.64
N PRO A 336 13.23 18.04 1.67
CA PRO A 336 12.56 17.46 2.82
C PRO A 336 11.85 18.56 3.60
N LEU A 337 10.79 18.19 4.30
CA LEU A 337 10.15 19.08 5.27
C LEU A 337 11.05 19.22 6.52
N PRO A 338 10.79 20.18 7.42
CA PRO A 338 11.66 20.44 8.58
C PRO A 338 11.90 19.22 9.49
N ARG A 339 10.96 18.27 9.54
CA ARG A 339 11.09 17.01 10.30
C ARG A 339 11.53 15.81 9.45
N GLY A 340 11.72 16.01 8.15
CA GLY A 340 12.10 14.97 7.20
C GLY A 340 13.57 14.58 7.32
N ILE A 341 13.94 13.45 6.74
CA ILE A 341 15.34 13.00 6.64
C ILE A 341 15.63 12.41 5.26
N PRO A 342 16.87 12.58 4.74
CA PRO A 342 17.94 13.41 5.30
C PRO A 342 17.74 14.90 4.95
N GLN A 343 18.12 15.80 5.86
CA GLN A 343 18.03 17.26 5.63
C GLN A 343 18.99 17.71 4.53
N GLU A 344 20.21 17.17 4.51
CA GLU A 344 21.23 17.45 3.50
C GLU A 344 21.77 16.13 2.92
N LEU A 345 22.08 16.13 1.61
CA LEU A 345 22.81 15.04 0.96
C LEU A 345 24.29 15.39 0.88
N THR A 346 24.99 15.27 2.01
CA THR A 346 26.45 15.40 2.02
C THR A 346 27.09 14.15 1.40
N PRO A 347 28.32 14.24 0.88
CA PRO A 347 29.05 13.07 0.37
C PRO A 347 29.12 11.94 1.41
N VAL A 348 29.26 12.29 2.70
CA VAL A 348 29.26 11.32 3.81
C VAL A 348 27.95 10.55 3.89
N VAL A 349 26.80 11.23 3.82
CA VAL A 349 25.47 10.57 3.86
C VAL A 349 25.30 9.62 2.67
N VAL A 350 25.74 10.03 1.47
CA VAL A 350 25.66 9.20 0.27
C VAL A 350 26.55 7.96 0.40
N VAL A 351 27.80 8.11 0.83
CA VAL A 351 28.74 7.00 1.03
C VAL A 351 28.23 6.05 2.10
N VAL A 352 27.76 6.54 3.25
CA VAL A 352 27.20 5.70 4.31
C VAL A 352 25.95 4.97 3.82
N GLY A 353 25.04 5.65 3.12
CA GLY A 353 23.85 5.03 2.54
C GLY A 353 24.18 3.92 1.53
N ALA A 354 25.18 4.16 0.67
CA ALA A 354 25.67 3.16 -0.29
C ALA A 354 26.31 1.96 0.42
N LEU A 355 27.18 2.19 1.40
CA LEU A 355 27.82 1.12 2.18
C LEU A 355 26.79 0.28 2.94
N LEU A 356 25.78 0.91 3.57
CA LEU A 356 24.69 0.19 4.24
C LEU A 356 23.85 -0.63 3.27
N THR A 357 23.55 -0.08 2.09
CA THR A 357 22.84 -0.80 1.02
C THR A 357 23.63 -2.04 0.58
N LEU A 358 24.92 -1.88 0.28
CA LEU A 358 25.80 -2.98 -0.12
C LEU A 358 25.98 -4.02 0.99
N ALA A 359 26.11 -3.60 2.24
CA ALA A 359 26.19 -4.51 3.39
C ALA A 359 24.91 -5.34 3.54
N CYS A 360 23.73 -4.72 3.42
CA CYS A 360 22.44 -5.42 3.47
C CYS A 360 22.29 -6.42 2.33
N LEU A 361 22.67 -6.04 1.10
CA LEU A 361 22.67 -6.94 -0.06
C LEU A 361 23.68 -8.07 0.09
N ALA A 362 24.88 -7.81 0.63
CA ALA A 362 25.88 -8.84 0.88
C ALA A 362 25.40 -9.87 1.92
N VAL A 363 24.70 -9.42 2.97
CA VAL A 363 24.05 -10.31 3.95
C VAL A 363 22.96 -11.14 3.26
N ALA A 364 22.13 -10.53 2.41
CA ALA A 364 21.10 -11.24 1.66
C ALA A 364 21.69 -12.29 0.71
N GLU A 365 22.70 -11.94 -0.09
CA GLU A 365 23.36 -12.87 -1.03
C GLU A 365 24.06 -14.02 -0.30
N ARG A 366 24.73 -13.77 0.83
CA ARG A 366 25.36 -14.84 1.64
C ARG A 366 24.35 -15.83 2.21
N ALA A 367 23.18 -15.35 2.59
CA ALA A 367 22.15 -16.17 3.22
C ALA A 367 21.23 -16.89 2.21
N THR A 368 21.26 -16.47 0.94
CA THR A 368 20.40 -17.00 -0.11
C THR A 368 21.04 -18.20 -0.77
N VAL A 369 20.29 -19.29 -0.86
CA VAL A 369 20.73 -20.48 -1.61
C VAL A 369 20.43 -20.23 -3.08
N ARG A 370 21.46 -20.23 -3.93
CA ARG A 370 21.29 -20.09 -5.38
C ARG A 370 20.48 -21.27 -5.90
N ARG A 371 19.39 -20.98 -6.61
CA ARG A 371 18.73 -22.01 -7.42
C ARG A 371 19.70 -22.41 -8.55
N PRO A 372 19.81 -23.71 -8.88
CA PRO A 372 20.55 -24.12 -10.07
C PRO A 372 19.95 -23.42 -11.29
N SER A 373 20.81 -23.02 -12.25
CA SER A 373 20.34 -22.41 -13.50
C SER A 373 19.48 -23.42 -14.27
N GLU A 374 18.55 -22.94 -15.10
CA GLU A 374 17.75 -23.82 -15.97
C GLU A 374 18.65 -24.72 -16.82
N GLU A 375 19.79 -24.21 -17.27
CA GLU A 375 20.79 -24.95 -18.02
C GLU A 375 21.51 -26.01 -17.18
N ALA A 376 21.79 -25.73 -15.90
CA ALA A 376 22.33 -26.74 -14.98
C ALA A 376 21.28 -27.81 -14.67
N VAL A 377 20.02 -27.43 -14.48
CA VAL A 377 18.91 -28.38 -14.30
C VAL A 377 18.72 -29.21 -15.56
N TYR A 378 18.77 -28.60 -16.75
CA TYR A 378 18.60 -29.28 -18.02
C TYR A 378 19.72 -30.30 -18.27
N ARG A 379 20.97 -29.88 -18.07
CA ARG A 379 22.16 -30.75 -18.18
C ARG A 379 22.11 -31.91 -17.19
N ASP A 380 21.70 -31.65 -15.96
CA ASP A 380 21.73 -32.66 -14.89
C ASP A 380 20.39 -33.44 -14.78
N SER A 381 19.40 -33.12 -15.64
CA SER A 381 18.09 -33.78 -15.66
C SER A 381 18.09 -35.01 -16.56
N VAL A 382 17.85 -36.16 -15.92
CA VAL A 382 17.64 -37.46 -16.57
C VAL A 382 16.41 -37.46 -17.50
N LEU A 383 15.45 -36.56 -17.28
CA LEU A 383 14.19 -36.51 -18.04
C LEU A 383 14.22 -35.49 -19.18
N SER A 384 15.21 -34.58 -19.21
CA SER A 384 15.23 -33.43 -20.14
C SER A 384 16.23 -33.59 -21.29
N GLY A 385 16.95 -34.71 -21.36
CA GLY A 385 17.89 -35.01 -22.45
C GLY A 385 19.35 -34.60 -22.19
N GLY A 386 19.75 -34.43 -20.92
CA GLY A 386 21.14 -34.13 -20.55
C GLY A 386 22.04 -35.37 -20.34
N GLY A 387 21.48 -36.57 -20.37
CA GLY A 387 22.25 -37.81 -20.43
C GLY A 387 22.32 -38.27 -21.88
N ASP A 388 23.54 -38.51 -22.39
CA ASP A 388 23.78 -39.14 -23.68
C ASP A 388 22.88 -40.38 -23.83
N ALA A 389 21.83 -40.25 -24.64
CA ALA A 389 20.94 -41.32 -25.10
C ALA A 389 20.91 -41.28 -26.62
#